data_AF-A0A8J5D0J1-F1
#
_entry.id   AF-A0A8J5D0J1-F1
#
_cell.length_a   1.000
_cell.length_b   1.000
_cell.length_c   1.000
_cell.angle_alpha   90.00
_cell.angle_beta   90.00
_cell.angle_gamma   90.00
#
_symmetry.space_group_name_H-M   'P 1'
#
loop_
_entity.id
_entity.type
_entity.pdbx_description
1 polymer ?
#
loop_
_entity_poly.entity_id
_entity_poly.type
_entity_poly.pdbx_seq_one_letter_code
_entity_poly.pdbx_strand_id
1 'polypeptide(L)'
;MPYNRAGKSFRLITAHEIAKAIGPDRCVALPMFHAFTGCDHGVLFGGEGKKTAWDTWTTYGDVTPAFCALGAMPDPRAIDEWMQPLERCVVLLYDRTSTEEGVNQARKQRSARKAELLMVCLLQQACTPSNTPREAWGSTRLVTLGS
;
A
#
# COMPACT_ATOMS: atom_id res chain seq x y z
N MET A 1 -20.41 38.99 31.87
CA MET A 1 -20.03 37.95 30.90
C MET A 1 -18.82 37.17 31.44
N PRO A 2 -18.96 35.98 32.05
CA PRO A 2 -17.83 35.11 32.31
C PRO A 2 -17.60 34.14 31.14
N TYR A 3 -16.34 34.01 30.72
CA TYR A 3 -15.88 33.18 29.61
C TYR A 3 -15.82 31.70 30.05
N ASN A 4 -16.78 30.88 29.62
CA ASN A 4 -16.80 29.44 29.84
C ASN A 4 -15.85 28.75 28.84
N ARG A 5 -14.65 28.32 29.27
CA ARG A 5 -13.83 27.39 28.48
C ARG A 5 -14.42 25.99 28.62
N ALA A 6 -15.23 25.58 27.65
CA ALA A 6 -15.77 24.23 27.54
C ALA A 6 -14.64 23.18 27.70
N GLY A 7 -14.86 22.27 28.65
CA GLY A 7 -13.90 21.25 29.08
C GLY A 7 -13.52 20.28 27.98
N LYS A 8 -12.22 20.03 27.84
CA LYS A 8 -11.69 18.94 27.02
C LYS A 8 -12.08 17.61 27.69
N SER A 9 -12.84 16.77 26.98
CA SER A 9 -13.11 15.41 27.43
C SER A 9 -11.81 14.59 27.39
N PHE A 10 -11.35 14.10 28.55
CA PHE A 10 -10.24 13.16 28.60
C PHE A 10 -10.74 11.75 28.32
N ARG A 11 -10.14 11.08 27.33
CA ARG A 11 -10.36 9.66 27.08
C ARG A 11 -9.23 8.88 27.74
N LEU A 12 -9.53 8.21 28.85
CA LEU A 12 -8.61 7.23 29.42
C LEU A 12 -8.65 5.97 28.57
N ILE A 13 -7.48 5.45 28.22
CA ILE A 13 -7.35 4.17 27.50
C ILE A 13 -6.51 3.24 28.36
N THR A 14 -7.12 2.14 28.76
CA THR A 14 -6.60 1.08 29.63
C THR A 14 -5.69 0.15 28.83
N ALA A 15 -4.38 0.28 29.04
CA ALA A 15 -3.39 -0.54 28.33
C ALA A 15 -3.61 -2.06 28.52
N HIS A 16 -4.06 -2.47 29.70
CA HIS A 16 -4.33 -3.88 29.99
C HIS A 16 -5.56 -4.42 29.25
N GLU A 17 -6.58 -3.60 28.98
CA GLU A 17 -7.73 -4.01 28.17
C GLU A 17 -7.33 -4.12 26.69
N ILE A 18 -6.48 -3.21 26.20
CA ILE A 18 -5.90 -3.32 24.86
C ILE A 18 -5.07 -4.60 24.74
N ALA A 19 -4.17 -4.84 25.68
CA ALA A 19 -3.31 -6.03 25.66
C ALA A 19 -4.15 -7.32 25.69
N LYS A 20 -5.21 -7.35 26.51
CA LYS A 20 -6.16 -8.47 26.55
C LYS A 20 -6.90 -8.66 25.23
N ALA A 21 -7.29 -7.58 24.55
CA ALA A 21 -7.99 -7.64 23.28
C ALA A 21 -7.07 -8.07 22.11
N ILE A 22 -5.80 -7.66 22.14
CA ILE A 22 -4.80 -7.97 21.11
C ILE A 22 -4.22 -9.38 21.27
N GLY A 23 -4.09 -9.85 22.52
CA GLY A 23 -3.52 -11.15 22.84
C GLY A 23 -1.99 -11.12 23.00
N PRO A 24 -1.43 -12.11 23.73
CA PRO A 24 -0.03 -12.08 24.18
C PRO A 24 0.98 -12.08 23.02
N ASP A 25 0.78 -12.93 22.00
CA ASP A 25 1.73 -13.06 20.90
C ASP A 25 1.82 -11.77 20.07
N ARG A 26 0.67 -11.17 19.77
CA ARG A 26 0.64 -9.89 19.07
C ARG A 26 1.23 -8.76 19.92
N CYS A 27 1.04 -8.77 21.24
CA CYS A 27 1.69 -7.81 22.13
C CYS A 27 3.22 -7.89 22.05
N VAL A 28 3.79 -9.08 21.94
CA VAL A 28 5.24 -9.28 21.76
C VAL A 28 5.70 -8.85 20.36
N ALA A 29 4.89 -9.09 19.33
CA ALA A 29 5.18 -8.72 17.95
C ALA A 29 5.04 -7.21 17.64
N LEU A 30 4.29 -6.45 18.46
CA LEU A 30 3.97 -5.04 18.21
C LEU A 30 5.18 -4.12 17.94
N PRO A 31 6.31 -4.22 18.68
CA PRO A 31 7.49 -3.39 18.41
C PRO A 31 8.07 -3.65 17.01
N MET A 32 8.16 -4.91 16.60
CA MET A 32 8.64 -5.27 15.26
C MET A 32 7.66 -4.81 14.19
N PHE A 33 6.36 -5.00 14.40
CA PHE A 33 5.31 -4.50 13.51
C PHE A 33 5.38 -2.97 13.33
N HIS A 34 5.63 -2.23 14.42
CA HIS A 34 5.80 -0.78 14.37
C HIS A 34 7.04 -0.37 13.57
N ALA A 35 8.17 -1.04 13.79
CA ALA A 35 9.39 -0.81 13.00
C ALA A 35 9.21 -1.17 11.52
N PHE A 36 8.53 -2.28 11.25
CA PHE A 36 8.28 -2.82 9.91
C PHE A 36 7.37 -1.92 9.07
N THR A 37 6.28 -1.41 9.66
CA THR A 37 5.28 -0.58 8.94
C THR A 37 5.65 0.89 8.84
N GLY A 38 6.63 1.33 9.62
CA GLY A 38 7.03 2.73 9.71
C GLY A 38 6.82 3.26 11.13
N CYS A 39 7.95 3.62 11.75
CA CYS A 39 7.98 4.54 12.88
C CYS A 39 7.57 5.94 12.39
N ASP A 40 7.18 6.83 13.31
CA ASP A 40 6.49 8.11 13.02
C ASP A 40 7.21 9.09 12.07
N HIS A 41 8.41 8.76 11.57
CA HIS A 41 9.23 9.58 10.67
C HIS A 41 9.51 8.95 9.29
N GLY A 42 8.99 7.76 8.98
CA GLY A 42 9.28 7.08 7.71
C GLY A 42 8.05 6.39 7.10
N VAL A 43 7.64 6.84 5.92
CA VAL A 43 6.65 6.12 5.11
C VAL A 43 7.37 4.95 4.44
N LEU A 44 7.46 3.79 5.11
CA LEU A 44 8.11 2.59 4.55
C LEU A 44 7.29 1.99 3.39
N PHE A 45 5.97 2.11 3.45
CA PHE A 45 5.06 1.55 2.45
C PHE A 45 4.22 2.67 1.80
N GLY A 46 4.66 3.14 0.64
CA GLY A 46 4.01 4.24 -0.08
C GLY A 46 2.56 3.90 -0.43
N GLY A 47 1.61 4.69 0.05
CA GLY A 47 0.18 4.53 -0.21
C GLY A 47 -0.57 3.61 0.77
N GLU A 48 0.14 2.88 1.63
CA GLU A 48 -0.47 1.98 2.61
C GLU A 48 -0.29 2.49 4.05
N GLY A 49 -1.39 2.55 4.81
CA GLY A 49 -1.39 3.06 6.18
C GLY A 49 -1.23 1.98 7.25
N LYS A 50 -0.94 2.38 8.50
CA LYS A 50 -0.91 1.49 9.67
C LYS A 50 -2.21 0.68 9.83
N LYS A 51 -3.35 1.25 9.44
CA LYS A 51 -4.65 0.54 9.42
C LYS A 51 -4.66 -0.60 8.41
N THR A 52 -4.26 -0.36 7.15
CA THR A 52 -4.18 -1.43 6.15
C THR A 52 -3.23 -2.53 6.62
N ALA A 53 -2.05 -2.14 7.13
CA ALA A 53 -1.07 -3.11 7.62
C ALA A 53 -1.58 -3.94 8.81
N TRP A 54 -2.34 -3.33 9.71
CA TRP A 54 -3.00 -4.03 10.82
C TRP A 54 -4.06 -5.02 10.33
N ASP A 55 -4.88 -4.62 9.35
CA ASP A 55 -5.90 -5.49 8.75
C ASP A 55 -5.24 -6.67 8.02
N THR A 56 -4.15 -6.42 7.29
CA THR A 56 -3.35 -7.45 6.61
C THR A 56 -2.75 -8.43 7.60
N TRP A 57 -2.11 -7.95 8.68
CA TRP A 57 -1.60 -8.83 9.75
C TRP A 57 -2.73 -9.60 10.44
N THR A 58 -3.90 -8.99 10.60
CA THR A 58 -5.05 -9.67 11.19
C THR A 58 -5.56 -10.82 10.30
N THR A 59 -5.45 -10.67 8.99
CA THR A 59 -5.85 -11.69 8.00
C THR A 59 -4.76 -12.75 7.81
N TYR A 60 -3.49 -12.36 7.85
CA TYR A 60 -2.33 -13.23 7.66
C TYR A 60 -1.57 -13.40 8.98
N GLY A 61 -2.05 -14.33 9.82
CA GLY A 61 -1.50 -14.58 11.15
C GLY A 61 -0.12 -15.24 11.16
N ASP A 62 0.27 -15.90 10.06
CA ASP A 62 1.51 -16.69 9.95
C ASP A 62 2.79 -15.84 10.02
N VAL A 63 2.68 -14.52 9.87
CA VAL A 63 3.80 -13.58 10.07
C VAL A 63 4.09 -13.30 11.56
N THR A 64 3.19 -13.66 12.48
CA THR A 64 3.33 -13.35 13.91
C THR A 64 4.59 -13.96 14.54
N PRO A 65 4.94 -15.24 14.28
CA PRO A 65 6.19 -15.81 14.77
C PRO A 65 7.43 -15.05 14.28
N ALA A 66 7.43 -14.61 13.02
CA ALA A 66 8.51 -13.80 12.46
C ALA A 66 8.66 -12.46 13.19
N PHE A 67 7.56 -11.78 13.47
CA PHE A 67 7.58 -10.52 14.23
C PHE A 67 8.05 -10.72 15.68
N CYS A 68 7.63 -11.80 16.34
CA CYS A 68 8.09 -12.12 17.69
C CYS A 68 9.59 -12.41 17.73
N ALA A 69 10.08 -13.24 16.81
CA ALA A 69 11.49 -13.63 16.74
C ALA A 69 12.40 -12.41 16.49
N LEU A 70 12.05 -11.60 15.49
CA LEU A 70 12.83 -10.41 15.12
C LEU A 70 12.71 -9.26 16.12
N GLY A 71 11.58 -9.17 16.84
CA GLY A 71 11.34 -8.13 17.84
C GLY A 71 12.07 -8.34 19.17
N ALA A 72 12.33 -9.60 19.55
CA ALA A 72 13.01 -9.92 20.81
C ALA A 72 14.54 -9.78 20.69
N MET A 73 15.13 -10.45 19.70
CA MET A 73 16.56 -10.36 19.38
C MET A 73 16.77 -10.95 17.99
N PRO A 74 17.04 -10.13 16.95
CA PRO A 74 17.26 -10.65 15.62
C PRO A 74 18.61 -11.38 15.58
N ASP A 75 18.58 -12.72 15.44
CA ASP A 75 19.76 -13.48 15.03
C ASP A 75 19.96 -13.28 13.52
N PRO A 76 21.05 -12.65 13.07
CA PRO A 76 21.31 -12.44 11.65
C PRO A 76 21.32 -13.73 10.82
N ARG A 77 21.59 -14.87 11.44
CA ARG A 77 21.61 -16.19 10.79
C ARG A 77 20.22 -16.78 10.59
N ALA A 78 19.24 -16.34 11.37
CA ALA A 78 17.85 -16.80 11.31
C ALA A 78 16.95 -15.88 10.47
N ILE A 79 17.47 -14.73 9.97
CA ILE A 79 16.68 -13.79 9.16
C ILE A 79 16.08 -14.48 7.93
N ASP A 80 16.87 -15.32 7.25
CA ASP A 80 16.45 -16.02 6.03
C ASP A 80 15.22 -16.93 6.27
N GLU A 81 15.07 -17.49 7.47
CA GLU A 81 13.91 -18.30 7.86
C GLU A 81 12.62 -17.46 7.92
N TRP A 82 12.75 -16.18 8.24
CA TRP A 82 11.63 -15.25 8.40
C TRP A 82 11.35 -14.41 7.15
N MET A 83 12.23 -14.46 6.14
CA MET A 83 12.08 -13.68 4.92
C MET A 83 10.81 -14.02 4.14
N GLN A 84 10.47 -15.32 3.99
CA GLN A 84 9.29 -15.72 3.22
C GLN A 84 7.97 -15.22 3.86
N PRO A 85 7.72 -15.39 5.16
CA PRO A 85 6.53 -14.83 5.79
C PRO A 85 6.46 -13.30 5.71
N LEU A 86 7.60 -12.60 5.81
CA LEU A 86 7.65 -11.15 5.67
C LEU A 86 7.34 -10.70 4.24
N GLU A 87 7.92 -11.36 3.23
CA GLU A 87 7.64 -11.07 1.82
C GLU A 87 6.16 -11.28 1.49
N ARG A 88 5.57 -12.40 1.94
CA ARG A 88 4.14 -12.67 1.76
C ARG A 88 3.28 -11.58 2.39
N CYS A 89 3.64 -11.13 3.59
CA CYS A 89 2.95 -10.03 4.27
C CYS A 89 2.99 -8.73 3.44
N VAL A 90 4.14 -8.39 2.84
CA VAL A 90 4.27 -7.24 1.93
C VAL A 90 3.43 -7.41 0.67
N VAL A 91 3.40 -8.61 0.08
CA VAL A 91 2.57 -8.87 -1.10
C VAL A 91 1.09 -8.62 -0.78
N LEU A 92 0.60 -9.19 0.33
CA LEU A 92 -0.79 -9.03 0.77
C LEU A 92 -1.12 -7.60 1.22
N LEU A 93 -0.12 -6.82 1.64
CA LEU A 93 -0.29 -5.41 1.96
C LEU A 93 -0.72 -4.61 0.72
N TYR A 94 -0.14 -4.88 -0.45
CA TYR A 94 -0.44 -4.17 -1.70
C TYR A 94 -1.51 -4.85 -2.58
N ASP A 95 -1.62 -6.17 -2.51
CA ASP A 95 -2.61 -6.95 -3.24
C ASP A 95 -3.09 -8.12 -2.37
N ARG A 96 -4.22 -7.90 -1.68
CA ARG A 96 -4.86 -8.90 -0.82
C ARG A 96 -5.32 -10.15 -1.56
N THR A 97 -5.46 -10.08 -2.89
CA THR A 97 -5.92 -11.20 -3.73
C THR A 97 -4.76 -11.98 -4.35
N SER A 98 -3.53 -11.50 -4.19
CA SER A 98 -2.36 -12.13 -4.77
C SER A 98 -2.10 -13.50 -4.17
N THR A 99 -1.79 -14.47 -5.03
CA THR A 99 -1.34 -15.82 -4.66
C THR A 99 0.19 -15.91 -4.58
N GLU A 100 0.91 -14.86 -4.93
CA GLU A 100 2.37 -14.85 -4.99
C GLU A 100 2.99 -14.78 -3.59
N GLU A 101 3.95 -15.64 -3.29
CA GLU A 101 4.59 -15.66 -1.98
C GLU A 101 5.72 -14.64 -1.84
N GLY A 102 6.38 -14.32 -2.95
CA GLY A 102 7.54 -13.43 -2.96
C GLY A 102 7.26 -12.06 -3.58
N VAL A 103 7.87 -11.02 -3.01
CA VAL A 103 7.73 -9.63 -3.50
C VAL A 103 8.19 -9.50 -4.95
N ASN A 104 9.28 -10.18 -5.30
CA ASN A 104 9.81 -10.17 -6.66
C ASN A 104 8.87 -10.81 -7.68
N GLN A 105 8.18 -11.88 -7.30
CA GLN A 105 7.21 -12.57 -8.16
C GLN A 105 5.97 -11.69 -8.36
N ALA A 106 5.42 -11.16 -7.27
CA ALA A 106 4.30 -10.22 -7.30
C ALA A 106 4.60 -8.98 -8.15
N ARG A 107 5.81 -8.42 -8.05
CA ARG A 107 6.23 -7.28 -8.87
C ARG A 107 6.29 -7.61 -10.36
N LYS A 108 6.84 -8.78 -10.73
CA LYS A 108 6.88 -9.23 -12.13
C LYS A 108 5.47 -9.39 -12.69
N GLN A 109 4.59 -10.06 -11.94
CA GLN A 109 3.20 -10.29 -12.35
C GLN A 109 2.44 -8.96 -12.51
N ARG A 110 2.60 -8.02 -11.57
CA ARG A 110 1.99 -6.69 -11.63
C ARG A 110 2.45 -5.91 -12.86
N SER A 111 3.74 -5.95 -13.17
CA SER A 111 4.30 -5.30 -14.37
C SER A 111 3.73 -5.90 -15.66
N ALA A 112 3.61 -7.23 -15.72
CA ALA A 112 3.03 -7.92 -16.88
C ALA A 112 1.56 -7.55 -17.10
N ARG A 113 0.72 -7.62 -16.05
CA ARG A 113 -0.70 -7.22 -16.13
C ARG A 113 -0.88 -5.76 -16.56
N LYS A 114 -0.02 -4.86 -16.09
CA LYS A 114 -0.05 -3.45 -16.51
C LYS A 114 0.26 -3.28 -18.00
N ALA A 115 1.27 -3.99 -18.52
CA ALA A 115 1.61 -3.94 -19.94
C ALA A 115 0.48 -4.49 -20.82
N GLU A 116 -0.15 -5.59 -20.38
CA GLU A 116 -1.31 -6.18 -21.06
C GLU A 116 -2.51 -5.22 -21.09
N LEU A 117 -2.88 -4.61 -19.95
CA LEU A 117 -3.96 -3.63 -19.89
C LEU A 117 -3.69 -2.39 -20.75
N LEU A 118 -2.44 -1.91 -20.78
CA LEU A 118 -2.07 -0.80 -21.66
C LEU A 118 -2.20 -1.19 -23.13
N MET A 119 -1.76 -2.40 -23.50
CA MET A 119 -1.94 -2.90 -24.86
C MET A 119 -3.43 -3.00 -25.22
N VAL A 120 -4.27 -3.55 -24.34
CA VAL A 120 -5.72 -3.65 -24.55
C VAL A 120 -6.35 -2.26 -24.71
N CYS A 121 -6.02 -1.30 -23.85
CA CYS A 121 -6.51 0.07 -23.96
C CYS A 121 -6.09 0.73 -25.28
N LEU A 122 -4.83 0.56 -25.71
CA LEU A 122 -4.33 1.09 -26.97
C LEU A 122 -5.03 0.44 -28.18
N LEU A 123 -5.25 -0.87 -28.15
CA LEU A 123 -6.00 -1.58 -29.19
C LEU A 123 -7.47 -1.14 -29.24
N GLN A 124 -8.09 -0.91 -28.08
CA GLN A 124 -9.46 -0.38 -27.99
C GLN A 124 -9.54 1.02 -28.61
N GLN A 125 -8.59 1.91 -28.30
CA GLN A 125 -8.51 3.24 -28.89
C GLN A 125 -8.24 3.22 -30.41
N ALA A 126 -7.48 2.23 -30.89
CA ALA A 126 -7.29 2.02 -32.32
C ALA A 126 -8.53 1.44 -33.02
N CYS A 127 -9.35 0.67 -32.31
CA CYS A 127 -10.57 0.05 -32.83
C CYS A 127 -11.84 0.90 -32.64
N THR A 128 -11.81 2.00 -31.88
CA THR A 128 -12.93 2.94 -31.85
C THR A 128 -13.00 3.65 -33.22
N PRO A 129 -14.13 3.57 -33.95
CA PRO A 129 -14.26 4.28 -35.22
C PRO A 129 -14.21 5.78 -34.93
N SER A 130 -13.12 6.43 -35.37
CA SER A 130 -13.10 7.87 -35.53
C SER A 130 -14.19 8.21 -36.56
N ASN A 131 -15.23 8.90 -36.11
CA ASN A 131 -16.25 9.41 -37.02
C ASN A 131 -15.60 10.51 -37.88
N THR A 132 -15.21 10.09 -39.09
CA THR A 132 -15.01 10.82 -40.35
C THR A 132 -13.85 11.82 -40.48
N PRO A 133 -13.03 11.69 -41.54
CA PRO A 133 -12.25 12.78 -42.13
C PRO A 133 -12.91 13.29 -43.42
N ARG A 134 -13.53 14.48 -43.39
CA ARG A 134 -13.70 15.36 -44.56
C ARG A 134 -13.94 16.79 -44.09
N GLU A 135 -13.26 17.75 -44.73
CA GLU A 135 -13.39 19.22 -44.56
C GLU A 135 -12.52 19.86 -43.45
N ALA A 136 -11.20 19.96 -43.67
CA ALA A 136 -10.40 21.09 -43.14
C ALA A 136 -9.08 21.30 -43.92
N TRP A 137 -9.10 21.12 -45.24
CA TRP A 137 -8.12 21.74 -46.13
C TRP A 137 -8.83 22.90 -46.82
N GLY A 138 -8.70 24.10 -46.25
CA GLY A 138 -9.35 25.27 -46.81
C GLY A 138 -9.27 26.49 -45.91
N SER A 139 -8.09 27.09 -45.81
CA SER A 139 -7.91 28.56 -45.91
C SER A 139 -6.52 28.95 -45.40
N THR A 140 -5.52 28.75 -46.25
CA THR A 140 -4.30 29.56 -46.26
C THR A 140 -4.71 31.02 -46.46
N ARG A 141 -4.81 31.82 -45.38
CA ARG A 141 -4.82 33.29 -45.51
C ARG A 141 -3.37 33.76 -45.58
N LEU A 142 -2.91 33.89 -46.81
CA LEU A 142 -1.79 34.75 -47.17
C LEU A 142 -2.15 36.22 -46.91
N VAL A 143 -1.12 36.92 -46.47
CA VAL A 143 -0.92 38.34 -46.20
C VAL A 143 -1.50 39.27 -47.28
N THR A 144 -2.10 40.39 -46.85
CA THR A 144 -2.07 41.66 -47.61
C THR A 144 -1.67 42.81 -46.68
N LEU A 145 -0.43 43.30 -46.87
CA LEU A 145 0.01 44.65 -46.48
C LEU A 145 -0.56 45.64 -47.50
N GLY A 146 -1.08 46.77 -47.04
CA GLY A 146 -1.53 47.88 -47.88
C GLY A 146 -2.15 49.01 -47.05
N SER A 147 -1.33 49.96 -46.64
CA SER A 147 -1.72 51.35 -46.33
C SER A 147 -0.58 52.25 -46.74
#